data_AF-A0A6G4WGL7-F1
#
_entry.id   AF-A0A6G4WGL7-F1
#
_cell.length_a   1.000
_cell.length_b   1.000
_cell.length_c   1.000
_cell.angle_alpha   90.00
_cell.angle_beta   90.00
_cell.angle_gamma   90.00
#
_symmetry.space_group_name_H-M   'P 1'
#
loop_
_entity.id
_entity.type
_entity.pdbx_description
1 polymer ?
#
loop_
_entity_poly.entity_id
_entity_poly.type
_entity_poly.pdbx_seq_one_letter_code
_entity_poly.pdbx_strand_id
1 'polypeptide(L)'
;MGARFDISHINLVGYLTDETGAPAPRVDRETLGTFLMSLAYNGNLISSTQGTPVDWTAEVANAASQQFRELDFQFDDLRNLQPVDPRKYIDPLRTYFIGYDFYALILPENDWRLDERSLQFFMEAGISSGAKGLVLLPHQRFGGGLSQFVDPFPALRELARQPIAPPGVLFWTRLGSACALGLDDALRFLRHDLLDALAGGLRATDDAILRQASRQSTKRILHLSDLHIGLEEATLRRSYLKRHLRGVLPTVDRVAVTGDLFDTPSEGLRASFDEFRRDVEDSTTKRLLVVPGNHDVRVKGNALGRIGRAAEYVTDLDWSPIEVDDDIQAVFYSFNSSESGDFARGCVSKRQRLDRAERFEDAVARDNHVGSYFNIALVHHHPVSYGSQPTALYERLLARFGGDERFIAFEGAEEFLSWCMGRNVGLVLHGHKHIPHLSTVRPTADAEVTVVGCGSSVGAEGKPMCYDVVSIDPATKRWSVSFHHDERGDGSGFRLQNVALDLRTPS
;
A
#
# COMPACT_ATOMS: atom_id res chain seq x y z
N MET A 1 -16.50 3.69 -25.28
CA MET A 1 -15.59 2.61 -25.79
C MET A 1 -15.13 1.73 -24.64
N GLY A 2 -14.57 0.54 -24.88
CA GLY A 2 -14.04 -0.27 -23.80
C GLY A 2 -12.87 -1.21 -24.16
N ALA A 3 -12.02 -1.47 -23.17
CA ALA A 3 -10.88 -2.37 -23.32
C ALA A 3 -10.77 -3.33 -22.13
N ARG A 4 -10.47 -4.58 -22.43
CA ARG A 4 -10.20 -5.63 -21.46
C ARG A 4 -8.70 -5.92 -21.42
N PHE A 5 -8.15 -6.21 -20.25
CA PHE A 5 -6.70 -6.42 -20.09
C PHE A 5 -6.41 -7.36 -18.93
N ASP A 6 -5.19 -7.91 -18.85
CA ASP A 6 -4.77 -8.68 -17.68
C ASP A 6 -4.41 -7.73 -16.54
N ILE A 7 -4.70 -8.06 -15.29
CA ILE A 7 -4.47 -7.13 -14.19
C ILE A 7 -2.99 -6.77 -14.00
N SER A 8 -2.08 -7.65 -14.40
CA SER A 8 -0.64 -7.36 -14.43
C SER A 8 -0.28 -6.18 -15.34
N HIS A 9 -1.16 -5.80 -16.28
CA HIS A 9 -0.95 -4.70 -17.21
C HIS A 9 -1.54 -3.37 -16.74
N ILE A 10 -2.13 -3.29 -15.54
CA ILE A 10 -2.88 -2.10 -15.08
C ILE A 10 -2.06 -0.80 -15.11
N ASN A 11 -0.76 -0.84 -14.80
CA ASN A 11 0.07 0.37 -14.85
C ASN A 11 0.36 0.83 -16.29
N LEU A 12 0.43 -0.09 -17.24
CA LEU A 12 0.56 0.24 -18.66
C LEU A 12 -0.74 0.86 -19.18
N VAL A 13 -1.90 0.34 -18.76
CA VAL A 13 -3.21 0.93 -19.05
C VAL A 13 -3.36 2.31 -18.41
N GLY A 14 -2.93 2.44 -17.15
CA GLY A 14 -2.90 3.71 -16.44
C GLY A 14 -2.01 4.73 -17.15
N TYR A 15 -0.84 4.32 -17.66
CA TYR A 15 0.01 5.17 -18.47
C TYR A 15 -0.68 5.58 -19.78
N LEU A 16 -1.30 4.64 -20.51
CA LEU A 16 -2.01 4.93 -21.77
C LEU A 16 -3.13 5.97 -21.62
N THR A 17 -3.76 6.01 -20.45
CA THR A 17 -4.92 6.85 -20.15
C THR A 17 -4.57 8.10 -19.32
N ASP A 18 -3.32 8.23 -18.88
CA ASP A 18 -2.86 9.39 -18.14
C ASP A 18 -2.57 10.56 -19.08
N GLU A 19 -3.17 11.71 -18.83
CA GLU A 19 -2.86 12.97 -19.53
C GLU A 19 -2.28 14.03 -18.57
N THR A 20 -1.98 13.64 -17.32
CA THR A 20 -1.44 14.54 -16.29
C THR A 20 0.08 14.68 -16.35
N GLY A 21 0.75 13.84 -17.14
CA GLY A 21 2.21 13.84 -17.33
C GLY A 21 2.94 12.93 -16.35
N ALA A 22 2.29 11.87 -15.89
CA ALA A 22 2.92 10.85 -15.06
C ALA A 22 4.09 10.18 -15.80
N PRO A 23 5.19 9.86 -15.09
CA PRO A 23 6.29 9.12 -15.70
C PRO A 23 5.82 7.73 -16.13
N ALA A 24 6.44 7.20 -17.18
CA ALA A 24 6.16 5.85 -17.62
C ALA A 24 6.56 4.83 -16.53
N PRO A 25 5.76 3.78 -16.31
CA PRO A 25 6.00 2.82 -15.23
C PRO A 25 7.24 1.95 -15.51
N ARG A 26 7.92 1.51 -14.45
CA ARG A 26 8.95 0.48 -14.60
C ARG A 26 8.29 -0.84 -15.00
N VAL A 27 8.83 -1.50 -16.03
CA VAL A 27 8.28 -2.76 -16.55
C VAL A 27 9.41 -3.61 -17.15
N ASP A 28 9.24 -4.92 -17.10
CA ASP A 28 10.08 -5.87 -17.83
C ASP A 28 9.53 -6.14 -19.24
N ARG A 29 10.36 -6.73 -20.09
CA ARG A 29 10.00 -7.03 -21.48
C ARG A 29 8.88 -8.09 -21.56
N GLU A 30 8.77 -8.99 -20.58
CA GLU A 30 7.68 -9.98 -20.51
C GLU A 30 6.31 -9.33 -20.35
N THR A 31 6.17 -8.48 -19.34
CA THR A 31 4.92 -7.76 -19.05
C THR A 31 4.53 -6.86 -20.22
N LEU A 32 5.51 -6.16 -20.81
CA LEU A 32 5.27 -5.33 -22.00
C LEU A 32 4.85 -6.15 -23.22
N GLY A 33 5.53 -7.27 -23.48
CA GLY A 33 5.24 -8.14 -24.62
C GLY A 33 3.85 -8.79 -24.53
N THR A 34 3.51 -9.33 -23.36
CA THR A 34 2.18 -9.92 -23.11
C THR A 34 1.07 -8.87 -23.20
N PHE A 35 1.31 -7.64 -22.76
CA PHE A 35 0.36 -6.54 -22.91
C PHE A 35 0.10 -6.19 -24.38
N LEU A 36 1.15 -5.93 -25.17
CA LEU A 36 1.03 -5.60 -26.59
C LEU A 36 0.34 -6.72 -27.38
N MET A 37 0.69 -7.97 -27.08
CA MET A 37 0.04 -9.14 -27.67
C MET A 37 -1.45 -9.18 -27.36
N SER A 38 -1.84 -8.84 -26.11
CA SER A 38 -3.25 -8.84 -25.69
C SER A 38 -4.10 -7.81 -26.46
N LEU A 39 -3.53 -6.64 -26.77
CA LEU A 39 -4.20 -5.63 -27.59
C LEU A 39 -4.26 -6.03 -29.08
N ALA A 40 -3.22 -6.71 -29.57
CA ALA A 40 -3.10 -7.08 -30.97
C ALA A 40 -4.02 -8.24 -31.39
N TYR A 41 -4.26 -9.25 -30.52
CA TYR A 41 -4.84 -10.52 -30.97
C TYR A 41 -6.01 -11.09 -30.14
N ASN A 42 -6.31 -10.58 -28.94
CA ASN A 42 -7.22 -11.28 -28.01
C ASN A 42 -8.71 -10.87 -28.09
N GLY A 43 -9.12 -10.04 -29.05
CA GLY A 43 -10.52 -9.56 -29.12
C GLY A 43 -10.94 -8.77 -27.87
N ASN A 44 -9.96 -8.14 -27.23
CA ASN A 44 -10.10 -7.49 -25.93
C ASN A 44 -10.74 -6.10 -25.99
N LEU A 45 -10.95 -5.58 -27.19
CA LEU A 45 -11.43 -4.24 -27.44
C LEU A 45 -12.89 -4.28 -27.87
N ILE A 46 -13.69 -3.35 -27.36
CA ILE A 46 -15.05 -3.10 -27.82
C ILE A 46 -15.23 -1.62 -28.15
N SER A 47 -15.89 -1.34 -29.27
CA SER A 47 -16.20 0.02 -29.68
C SER A 47 -17.52 0.05 -30.44
N SER A 48 -18.26 1.15 -30.31
CA SER A 48 -19.41 1.43 -31.17
C SER A 48 -19.02 1.66 -32.63
N THR A 49 -17.72 1.85 -32.92
CA THR A 49 -17.18 2.02 -34.29
C THR A 49 -16.68 0.73 -34.91
N GLN A 50 -16.82 -0.41 -34.22
CA GLN A 50 -16.36 -1.70 -34.73
C GLN A 50 -17.04 -2.06 -36.06
N GLY A 51 -16.24 -2.46 -37.06
CA GLY A 51 -16.71 -2.77 -38.41
C GLY A 51 -17.04 -1.54 -39.28
N THR A 52 -16.79 -0.32 -38.80
CA THR A 52 -16.93 0.92 -39.60
C THR A 52 -15.60 1.32 -40.24
N PRO A 53 -15.56 2.28 -41.19
CA PRO A 53 -14.29 2.78 -41.74
C PRO A 53 -13.34 3.41 -40.71
N VAL A 54 -13.83 3.75 -39.51
CA VAL A 54 -13.06 4.28 -38.37
C VAL A 54 -13.06 3.30 -37.20
N ASP A 55 -12.77 2.03 -37.51
CA ASP A 55 -12.74 0.95 -36.54
C ASP A 55 -11.55 1.11 -35.58
N TRP A 56 -11.84 1.73 -34.43
CA TRP A 56 -10.89 1.94 -33.35
C TRP A 56 -10.24 0.64 -32.88
N THR A 57 -10.98 -0.47 -32.88
CA THR A 57 -10.44 -1.76 -32.43
C THR A 57 -9.37 -2.29 -33.40
N ALA A 58 -9.59 -2.11 -34.71
CA ALA A 58 -8.63 -2.49 -35.73
C ALA A 58 -7.38 -1.59 -35.73
N GLU A 59 -7.56 -0.28 -35.54
CA GLU A 59 -6.45 0.67 -35.45
C GLU A 59 -5.53 0.37 -34.26
N VAL A 60 -6.10 0.17 -33.07
CA VAL A 60 -5.33 -0.22 -31.88
C VAL A 60 -4.62 -1.55 -32.09
N ALA A 61 -5.32 -2.57 -32.62
CA ALA A 61 -4.73 -3.89 -32.85
C ALA A 61 -3.55 -3.84 -33.83
N ASN A 62 -3.67 -3.06 -34.91
CA ASN A 62 -2.60 -2.88 -35.90
C ASN A 62 -1.38 -2.16 -35.30
N ALA A 63 -1.61 -1.07 -34.57
CA ALA A 63 -0.55 -0.35 -33.88
C ALA A 63 0.15 -1.24 -32.84
N ALA A 64 -0.61 -1.98 -32.03
CA ALA A 64 -0.05 -2.89 -31.03
C ALA A 64 0.74 -4.03 -31.67
N SER A 65 0.26 -4.59 -32.79
CA SER A 65 0.94 -5.63 -33.56
C SER A 65 2.28 -5.14 -34.11
N GLN A 66 2.35 -3.89 -34.57
CA GLN A 66 3.62 -3.28 -34.99
C GLN A 66 4.60 -3.16 -33.82
N GLN A 67 4.15 -2.60 -32.69
CA GLN A 67 5.00 -2.42 -31.51
C GLN A 67 5.46 -3.75 -30.92
N PHE A 68 4.60 -4.78 -30.94
CA PHE A 68 4.96 -6.13 -30.52
C PHE A 68 6.08 -6.74 -31.38
N ARG A 69 6.04 -6.54 -32.71
CA ARG A 69 7.13 -6.96 -33.61
C ARG A 69 8.43 -6.21 -33.35
N GLU A 70 8.35 -4.91 -33.07
CA GLU A 70 9.53 -4.08 -32.76
C GLU A 70 10.18 -4.40 -31.40
N LEU A 71 9.42 -5.00 -30.47
CA LEU A 71 9.93 -5.42 -29.17
C LEU A 71 10.88 -6.63 -29.28
N ASP A 72 10.79 -7.40 -30.37
CA ASP A 72 11.49 -8.68 -30.58
C ASP A 72 11.26 -9.65 -29.41
N PHE A 73 10.00 -9.75 -28.97
CA PHE A 73 9.60 -10.62 -27.88
C PHE A 73 9.58 -12.09 -28.34
N GLN A 74 10.24 -12.96 -27.56
CA GLN A 74 10.26 -14.42 -27.79
C GLN A 74 9.82 -15.12 -26.51
N PHE A 75 8.88 -16.07 -26.60
CA PHE A 75 8.45 -16.83 -25.42
C PHE A 75 9.62 -17.60 -24.79
N ASP A 76 9.60 -17.69 -23.46
CA ASP A 76 10.59 -18.41 -22.64
C ASP A 76 12.05 -17.89 -22.72
N ASP A 77 12.26 -16.68 -23.25
CA ASP A 77 13.59 -16.05 -23.29
C ASP A 77 13.92 -15.30 -21.99
N LEU A 78 15.07 -15.62 -21.38
CA LEU A 78 15.57 -14.94 -20.17
C LEU A 78 15.78 -13.43 -20.35
N ARG A 79 15.97 -12.95 -21.59
CA ARG A 79 16.04 -11.51 -21.92
C ARG A 79 14.71 -10.78 -21.66
N ASN A 80 13.61 -11.50 -21.48
CA ASN A 80 12.31 -10.90 -21.18
C ASN A 80 12.23 -10.38 -19.74
N LEU A 81 13.07 -10.89 -18.84
CA LEU A 81 13.15 -10.42 -17.45
C LEU A 81 13.94 -9.10 -17.32
N GLN A 82 14.50 -8.58 -18.42
CA GLN A 82 15.25 -7.33 -18.39
C GLN A 82 14.30 -6.12 -18.41
N PRO A 83 14.61 -5.06 -17.65
CA PRO A 83 13.89 -3.80 -17.75
C PRO A 83 13.93 -3.22 -19.16
N VAL A 84 12.82 -2.62 -19.58
CA VAL A 84 12.68 -1.96 -20.88
C VAL A 84 12.05 -0.58 -20.67
N ASP A 85 12.40 0.39 -21.50
CA ASP A 85 11.71 1.68 -21.53
C ASP A 85 10.37 1.51 -22.27
N PRO A 86 9.22 1.52 -21.58
CA PRO A 86 7.93 1.31 -22.24
C PRO A 86 7.55 2.44 -23.19
N ARG A 87 8.10 3.65 -23.03
CA ARG A 87 7.75 4.81 -23.88
C ARG A 87 7.93 4.52 -25.35
N LYS A 88 9.03 3.85 -25.69
CA LYS A 88 9.35 3.45 -27.06
C LYS A 88 8.21 2.67 -27.74
N TYR A 89 7.51 1.85 -26.97
CA TYR A 89 6.52 0.88 -27.47
C TYR A 89 5.07 1.27 -27.16
N ILE A 90 4.85 2.04 -26.09
CA ILE A 90 3.52 2.40 -25.61
C ILE A 90 3.10 3.80 -26.08
N ASP A 91 4.04 4.74 -26.27
CA ASP A 91 3.69 6.10 -26.72
C ASP A 91 2.91 6.13 -28.04
N PRO A 92 3.23 5.30 -29.06
CA PRO A 92 2.44 5.22 -30.29
C PRO A 92 0.98 4.81 -30.07
N LEU A 93 0.68 4.08 -29.00
CA LEU A 93 -0.67 3.64 -28.66
C LEU A 93 -1.48 4.69 -27.91
N ARG A 94 -0.82 5.67 -27.26
CA ARG A 94 -1.49 6.68 -26.43
C ARG A 94 -2.57 7.44 -27.18
N THR A 95 -2.37 7.73 -28.47
CA THR A 95 -3.33 8.48 -29.29
C THR A 95 -4.73 7.85 -29.35
N TYR A 96 -4.86 6.56 -29.05
CA TYR A 96 -6.14 5.84 -29.06
C TYR A 96 -6.82 5.79 -27.68
N PHE A 97 -6.06 6.05 -26.61
CA PHE A 97 -6.47 5.90 -25.22
C PHE A 97 -6.57 7.25 -24.48
N ILE A 98 -6.24 8.37 -25.12
CA ILE A 98 -6.36 9.72 -24.56
C ILE A 98 -7.53 10.50 -25.18
N GLY A 99 -7.91 11.61 -24.55
CA GLY A 99 -8.89 12.56 -25.07
C GLY A 99 -10.34 12.32 -24.62
N TYR A 100 -10.57 11.34 -23.75
CA TYR A 100 -11.86 11.08 -23.15
C TYR A 100 -12.14 12.06 -22.01
N ASP A 101 -13.41 12.38 -21.78
CA ASP A 101 -13.83 13.24 -20.68
C ASP A 101 -13.72 12.52 -19.33
N PHE A 102 -13.86 11.19 -19.33
CA PHE A 102 -13.56 10.35 -18.18
C PHE A 102 -13.13 8.93 -18.59
N TYR A 103 -12.55 8.25 -17.62
CA TYR A 103 -12.18 6.85 -17.65
C TYR A 103 -12.82 6.14 -16.46
N ALA A 104 -13.17 4.87 -16.63
CA ALA A 104 -13.71 4.04 -15.56
C ALA A 104 -13.04 2.67 -15.57
N LEU A 105 -12.36 2.31 -14.49
CA LEU A 105 -11.78 0.98 -14.26
C LEU A 105 -12.67 0.20 -13.32
N ILE A 106 -13.20 -0.92 -13.80
CA ILE A 106 -13.98 -1.84 -13.00
C ILE A 106 -13.03 -2.71 -12.17
N LEU A 107 -13.34 -2.85 -10.88
CA LEU A 107 -12.68 -3.74 -9.93
C LEU A 107 -13.63 -4.93 -9.72
N PRO A 108 -13.49 -6.02 -10.49
CA PRO A 108 -14.46 -7.11 -10.45
C PRO A 108 -14.32 -7.94 -9.16
N GLU A 109 -15.42 -8.55 -8.73
CA GLU A 109 -15.43 -9.47 -7.60
C GLU A 109 -14.88 -10.85 -8.00
N ASN A 110 -15.24 -11.30 -9.20
CA ASN A 110 -14.88 -12.60 -9.75
C ASN A 110 -14.31 -12.48 -11.16
N ASP A 111 -13.99 -13.62 -11.78
CA ASP A 111 -13.79 -13.64 -13.24
C ASP A 111 -15.01 -12.97 -13.89
N TRP A 112 -14.78 -12.06 -14.86
CA TRP A 112 -15.84 -11.30 -15.51
C TRP A 112 -16.92 -12.19 -16.14
N ARG A 113 -16.61 -13.45 -16.48
CA ARG A 113 -17.59 -14.42 -16.99
C ARG A 113 -18.62 -14.83 -15.94
N LEU A 114 -18.28 -14.67 -14.66
CA LEU A 114 -19.10 -15.02 -13.50
C LEU A 114 -19.64 -13.77 -12.77
N ASP A 115 -19.09 -12.58 -13.07
CA ASP A 115 -19.51 -11.30 -12.49
C ASP A 115 -20.44 -10.54 -13.44
N GLU A 116 -21.71 -10.96 -13.47
CA GLU A 116 -22.75 -10.39 -14.33
C GLU A 116 -23.00 -8.90 -14.04
N ARG A 117 -22.85 -8.46 -12.78
CA ARG A 117 -23.08 -7.06 -12.38
C ARG A 117 -21.98 -6.15 -12.89
N SER A 118 -20.71 -6.56 -12.79
CA SER A 118 -19.59 -5.82 -13.38
C SER A 118 -19.70 -5.75 -14.89
N LEU A 119 -20.12 -6.83 -15.56
CA LEU A 119 -20.36 -6.84 -17.00
C LEU A 119 -21.53 -5.91 -17.38
N GLN A 120 -22.61 -5.89 -16.60
CA GLN A 120 -23.72 -4.97 -16.81
C GLN A 120 -23.27 -3.52 -16.73
N PHE A 121 -22.51 -3.15 -15.69
CA PHE A 121 -21.92 -1.81 -15.58
C PHE A 121 -21.04 -1.50 -16.79
N PHE A 122 -20.16 -2.43 -17.19
CA PHE A 122 -19.27 -2.27 -18.35
C PHE A 122 -20.03 -1.92 -19.63
N MET A 123 -21.09 -2.68 -19.94
CA MET A 123 -21.92 -2.44 -21.11
C MET A 123 -22.69 -1.12 -21.01
N GLU A 124 -23.32 -0.85 -19.87
CA GLU A 124 -24.13 0.35 -19.67
C GLU A 124 -23.26 1.61 -19.75
N ALA A 125 -22.14 1.66 -19.03
CA ALA A 125 -21.20 2.76 -19.07
C ALA A 125 -20.60 2.94 -20.47
N GLY A 126 -20.24 1.83 -21.14
CA GLY A 126 -19.65 1.85 -22.47
C GLY A 126 -20.58 2.41 -23.55
N ILE A 127 -21.89 2.13 -23.45
CA ILE A 127 -22.91 2.62 -24.38
C ILE A 127 -23.35 4.05 -24.03
N SER A 128 -23.71 4.31 -22.76
CA SER A 128 -24.28 5.59 -22.33
C SER A 128 -23.28 6.76 -22.39
N SER A 129 -21.98 6.49 -22.27
CA SER A 129 -20.94 7.52 -22.38
C SER A 129 -20.61 7.93 -23.83
N GLY A 130 -21.10 7.20 -24.84
CA GLY A 130 -20.78 7.44 -26.25
C GLY A 130 -19.27 7.50 -26.52
N ALA A 131 -18.84 8.56 -27.21
CA ALA A 131 -17.42 8.80 -27.52
C ALA A 131 -16.66 9.54 -26.41
N LYS A 132 -17.31 9.87 -25.28
CA LYS A 132 -16.72 10.68 -24.20
C LYS A 132 -16.11 9.85 -23.07
N GLY A 133 -16.39 8.55 -23.01
CA GLY A 133 -15.91 7.66 -21.95
C GLY A 133 -15.16 6.44 -22.47
N LEU A 134 -14.12 6.06 -21.72
CA LEU A 134 -13.41 4.78 -21.91
C LEU A 134 -13.57 3.91 -20.65
N VAL A 135 -14.17 2.73 -20.82
CA VAL A 135 -14.43 1.79 -19.73
C VAL A 135 -13.45 0.62 -19.81
N LEU A 136 -12.85 0.27 -18.69
CA LEU A 136 -11.73 -0.66 -18.57
C LEU A 136 -12.14 -1.82 -17.65
N LEU A 137 -11.94 -3.06 -18.11
CA LEU A 137 -12.36 -4.27 -17.40
C LEU A 137 -11.22 -5.31 -17.36
N PRO A 138 -10.63 -5.59 -16.19
CA PRO A 138 -9.67 -6.69 -16.04
C PRO A 138 -10.28 -8.06 -16.39
N HIS A 139 -9.50 -8.94 -17.01
CA HIS A 139 -9.93 -10.30 -17.38
C HIS A 139 -10.03 -11.26 -16.20
N GLN A 140 -9.27 -11.02 -15.15
CA GLN A 140 -9.20 -11.88 -13.99
C GLN A 140 -9.52 -11.06 -12.76
N ARG A 141 -10.08 -11.73 -11.75
CA ARG A 141 -10.13 -11.14 -10.41
C ARG A 141 -8.73 -10.83 -9.91
N PHE A 142 -8.64 -9.91 -8.97
CA PHE A 142 -7.44 -9.75 -8.16
C PHE A 142 -7.14 -11.07 -7.45
N GLY A 143 -5.87 -11.49 -7.47
CA GLY A 143 -5.43 -12.75 -6.85
C GLY A 143 -5.73 -12.81 -5.35
N GLY A 144 -5.54 -13.98 -4.74
CA GLY A 144 -5.64 -14.11 -3.29
C GLY A 144 -4.55 -13.28 -2.59
N GLY A 145 -4.95 -12.41 -1.66
CA GLY A 145 -4.05 -11.52 -0.90
C GLY A 145 -4.23 -10.06 -1.30
N LEU A 146 -3.26 -9.22 -0.94
CA LEU A 146 -3.22 -7.82 -1.39
C LEU A 146 -2.66 -7.72 -2.81
N SER A 147 -3.25 -6.83 -3.61
CA SER A 147 -2.74 -6.52 -4.95
C SER A 147 -1.72 -5.40 -4.88
N GLN A 148 -0.52 -5.64 -5.44
CA GLN A 148 0.60 -4.70 -5.37
C GLN A 148 0.88 -4.05 -6.71
N PHE A 149 1.14 -2.74 -6.69
CA PHE A 149 1.37 -1.94 -7.89
C PHE A 149 2.56 -1.00 -7.70
N VAL A 150 3.64 -1.28 -8.44
CA VAL A 150 4.84 -0.43 -8.51
C VAL A 150 4.58 0.73 -9.45
N ASP A 151 5.00 1.94 -9.09
CA ASP A 151 4.75 3.17 -9.86
C ASP A 151 3.25 3.38 -10.17
N PRO A 152 2.37 3.39 -9.14
CA PRO A 152 0.94 3.53 -9.38
C PRO A 152 0.64 4.83 -10.11
N PHE A 153 -0.14 4.73 -11.19
CA PHE A 153 -0.63 5.90 -11.91
C PHE A 153 -1.60 6.72 -11.03
N PRO A 154 -1.83 8.02 -11.33
CA PRO A 154 -2.52 8.93 -10.41
C PRO A 154 -3.85 8.42 -9.85
N ALA A 155 -4.76 7.89 -10.67
CA ALA A 155 -6.05 7.39 -10.18
C ALA A 155 -5.90 6.19 -9.24
N LEU A 156 -4.92 5.30 -9.47
CA LEU A 156 -4.64 4.18 -8.58
C LEU A 156 -4.10 4.64 -7.22
N ARG A 157 -3.45 5.80 -7.16
CA ARG A 157 -3.06 6.44 -5.89
C ARG A 157 -4.28 6.91 -5.11
N GLU A 158 -5.31 7.40 -5.80
CA GLU A 158 -6.57 7.75 -5.16
C GLU A 158 -7.31 6.51 -4.65
N LEU A 159 -7.30 5.40 -5.40
CA LEU A 159 -7.82 4.12 -4.88
C LEU A 159 -7.04 3.65 -3.62
N ALA A 160 -5.73 3.88 -3.57
CA ALA A 160 -4.96 3.62 -2.35
C ALA A 160 -5.39 4.56 -1.20
N ARG A 161 -5.65 5.83 -1.45
CA ARG A 161 -6.14 6.77 -0.42
C ARG A 161 -7.57 6.48 0.03
N GLN A 162 -8.36 5.91 -0.85
CA GLN A 162 -9.79 5.64 -0.69
C GLN A 162 -10.08 4.17 -1.03
N PRO A 163 -9.58 3.22 -0.21
CA PRO A 163 -9.79 1.80 -0.46
C PRO A 163 -11.28 1.47 -0.43
N ILE A 164 -11.71 0.63 -1.38
CA ILE A 164 -13.10 0.16 -1.48
C ILE A 164 -13.13 -1.36 -1.62
N ALA A 165 -14.26 -1.96 -1.26
CA ALA A 165 -14.49 -3.38 -1.46
C ALA A 165 -14.92 -3.64 -2.92
N PRO A 166 -14.35 -4.63 -3.60
CA PRO A 166 -14.92 -5.15 -4.83
C PRO A 166 -16.28 -5.83 -4.59
N PRO A 167 -17.21 -5.80 -5.57
CA PRO A 167 -17.06 -5.14 -6.87
C PRO A 167 -17.18 -3.61 -6.77
N GLY A 168 -16.39 -2.90 -7.56
CA GLY A 168 -16.32 -1.43 -7.53
C GLY A 168 -15.81 -0.81 -8.84
N VAL A 169 -15.76 0.52 -8.88
CA VAL A 169 -15.32 1.28 -10.05
C VAL A 169 -14.45 2.46 -9.61
N LEU A 170 -13.26 2.56 -10.20
CA LEU A 170 -12.38 3.72 -10.11
C LEU A 170 -12.63 4.63 -11.31
N PHE A 171 -13.09 5.86 -11.06
CA PHE A 171 -13.28 6.89 -12.08
C PHE A 171 -12.12 7.88 -12.05
N TRP A 172 -11.73 8.40 -13.21
CA TRP A 172 -10.84 9.56 -13.29
C TRP A 172 -11.04 10.37 -14.57
N THR A 173 -10.49 11.58 -14.59
CA THR A 173 -10.42 12.41 -15.79
C THR A 173 -8.98 12.71 -16.18
N ARG A 174 -8.80 13.26 -17.38
CA ARG A 174 -7.53 13.84 -17.83
C ARG A 174 -7.11 15.12 -17.12
N LEU A 175 -7.99 15.76 -16.34
CA LEU A 175 -7.63 16.91 -15.49
C LEU A 175 -7.07 16.46 -14.14
N GLY A 176 -7.18 15.18 -13.79
CA GLY A 176 -6.52 14.56 -12.66
C GLY A 176 -7.43 14.23 -11.47
N SER A 177 -8.71 14.62 -11.47
CA SER A 177 -9.64 14.16 -10.44
C SER A 177 -9.92 12.67 -10.59
N ALA A 178 -9.99 11.95 -9.47
CA ALA A 178 -10.34 10.54 -9.41
C ALA A 178 -11.14 10.22 -8.15
N CYS A 179 -12.01 9.20 -8.22
CA CYS A 179 -12.74 8.66 -7.08
C CYS A 179 -13.00 7.17 -7.26
N ALA A 180 -13.03 6.41 -6.15
CA ALA A 180 -13.33 4.98 -6.17
C ALA A 180 -14.67 4.71 -5.48
N LEU A 181 -15.59 4.01 -6.12
CA LEU A 181 -16.92 3.72 -5.57
C LEU A 181 -17.22 2.23 -5.60
N GLY A 182 -17.92 1.72 -4.58
CA GLY A 182 -18.55 0.42 -4.66
C GLY A 182 -19.55 0.37 -5.82
N LEU A 183 -19.80 -0.81 -6.40
CA LEU A 183 -20.52 -0.93 -7.68
C LEU A 183 -21.90 -0.26 -7.68
N ASP A 184 -22.66 -0.37 -6.58
CA ASP A 184 -23.99 0.26 -6.46
C ASP A 184 -23.90 1.80 -6.45
N ASP A 185 -22.91 2.35 -5.75
CA ASP A 185 -22.66 3.78 -5.74
C ASP A 185 -22.14 4.27 -7.08
N ALA A 186 -21.30 3.47 -7.74
CA ALA A 186 -20.81 3.75 -9.09
C ALA A 186 -21.95 3.80 -10.11
N LEU A 187 -22.92 2.89 -10.04
CA LEU A 187 -24.11 2.89 -10.91
C LEU A 187 -24.97 4.13 -10.67
N ARG A 188 -25.22 4.48 -9.40
CA ARG A 188 -25.98 5.69 -9.05
C ARG A 188 -25.27 6.96 -9.54
N PHE A 189 -23.97 7.07 -9.27
CA PHE A 189 -23.14 8.19 -9.69
C PHE A 189 -23.10 8.32 -11.21
N LEU A 190 -22.90 7.21 -11.93
CA LEU A 190 -22.93 7.20 -13.40
C LEU A 190 -24.24 7.80 -13.92
N ARG A 191 -25.38 7.24 -13.48
CA ARG A 191 -26.71 7.58 -14.00
C ARG A 191 -27.19 8.99 -13.65
N HIS A 192 -26.88 9.47 -12.44
CA HIS A 192 -27.50 10.67 -11.88
C HIS A 192 -26.57 11.89 -11.82
N ASP A 193 -25.25 11.69 -11.83
CA ASP A 193 -24.30 12.80 -11.72
C ASP A 193 -23.39 12.87 -12.95
N LEU A 194 -22.78 11.74 -13.33
CA LEU A 194 -21.71 11.73 -14.34
C LEU A 194 -22.23 11.94 -15.76
N LEU A 195 -23.34 11.27 -16.15
CA LEU A 195 -23.91 11.43 -17.49
C LEU A 195 -24.42 12.86 -17.75
N ASP A 196 -25.01 13.50 -16.73
CA ASP A 196 -25.42 14.91 -16.81
C ASP A 196 -24.20 15.83 -16.89
N ALA A 197 -23.17 15.57 -16.09
CA ALA A 197 -21.91 16.32 -16.13
C ALA A 197 -21.20 16.19 -17.49
N LEU A 198 -21.24 15.02 -18.13
CA LEU A 198 -20.70 14.79 -19.47
C LEU A 198 -21.37 15.69 -20.53
N ALA A 199 -22.66 16.03 -20.36
CA ALA A 199 -23.32 16.98 -21.25
C ALA A 199 -22.73 18.40 -21.11
N GLY A 200 -22.25 18.76 -19.91
CA GLY A 200 -21.52 20.00 -19.62
C GLY A 200 -20.04 20.00 -20.04
N GLY A 201 -19.51 18.84 -20.46
CA GLY A 201 -18.13 18.65 -20.93
C GLY A 201 -17.10 18.45 -19.81
N LEU A 202 -15.83 18.26 -20.20
CA LEU A 202 -14.72 17.83 -19.33
C LEU A 202 -14.66 18.48 -17.94
N ARG A 203 -14.80 19.81 -17.83
CA ARG A 203 -14.70 20.50 -16.53
C ARG A 203 -15.85 20.12 -15.59
N ALA A 204 -17.08 20.03 -16.11
CA ALA A 204 -18.23 19.62 -15.32
C ALA A 204 -18.08 18.16 -14.86
N THR A 205 -17.56 17.29 -15.74
CA THR A 205 -17.22 15.89 -15.44
C THR A 205 -16.19 15.79 -14.32
N ASP A 206 -15.11 16.58 -14.41
CA ASP A 206 -14.05 16.63 -13.41
C ASP A 206 -14.56 17.12 -12.06
N ASP A 207 -15.34 18.19 -12.05
CA ASP A 207 -15.95 18.71 -10.82
C ASP A 207 -16.91 17.69 -10.19
N ALA A 208 -17.62 16.88 -10.99
CA ALA A 208 -18.50 15.83 -10.47
C ALA A 208 -17.71 14.72 -9.78
N ILE A 209 -16.62 14.24 -10.39
CA ILE A 209 -15.72 13.24 -9.80
C ILE A 209 -15.04 13.80 -8.55
N LEU A 210 -14.56 15.03 -8.57
CA LEU A 210 -13.93 15.69 -7.42
C LEU A 210 -14.91 15.84 -6.25
N ARG A 211 -16.14 16.27 -6.51
CA ARG A 211 -17.19 16.34 -5.47
C ARG A 211 -17.45 14.98 -4.87
N GLN A 212 -17.48 13.93 -5.68
CA GLN A 212 -17.73 12.58 -5.19
C GLN A 212 -16.57 12.06 -4.35
N ALA A 213 -15.32 12.28 -4.76
CA ALA A 213 -14.12 11.96 -3.98
C ALA A 213 -14.14 12.62 -2.58
N SER A 214 -14.61 13.87 -2.49
CA SER A 214 -14.66 14.63 -1.24
C SER A 214 -15.66 14.11 -0.20
N ARG A 215 -16.59 13.23 -0.61
CA ARG A 215 -17.60 12.63 0.28
C ARG A 215 -17.11 11.38 1.00
N GLN A 216 -15.99 10.80 0.57
CA GLN A 216 -15.46 9.58 1.16
C GLN A 216 -14.67 9.91 2.43
N SER A 217 -14.96 9.18 3.50
CA SER A 217 -14.27 9.30 4.78
C SER A 217 -13.27 8.17 4.90
N THR A 218 -12.00 8.46 4.71
CA THR A 218 -10.92 7.51 4.99
C THR A 218 -10.01 8.03 6.08
N LYS A 219 -9.44 7.08 6.83
CA LYS A 219 -8.56 7.32 7.96
C LYS A 219 -7.17 6.85 7.62
N ARG A 220 -6.16 7.63 8.00
CA ARG A 220 -4.79 7.42 7.54
C ARG A 220 -3.83 7.34 8.72
N ILE A 221 -2.99 6.30 8.71
CA ILE A 221 -1.99 6.05 9.73
C ILE A 221 -0.62 6.16 9.07
N LEU A 222 0.20 7.08 9.56
CA LEU A 222 1.62 7.17 9.20
C LEU A 222 2.40 6.12 10.01
N HIS A 223 3.11 5.24 9.33
CA HIS A 223 3.97 4.22 9.94
C HIS A 223 5.43 4.57 9.68
N LEU A 224 6.16 4.78 10.77
CA LEU A 224 7.59 5.04 10.82
C LEU A 224 8.30 3.92 11.56
N SER A 225 9.60 3.77 11.33
CA SER A 225 10.40 2.77 12.04
C SER A 225 11.88 3.10 12.00
N ASP A 226 12.64 2.52 12.94
CA ASP A 226 14.11 2.51 12.93
C ASP A 226 14.69 3.93 12.78
N LEU A 227 14.35 4.81 13.73
CA LEU A 227 14.76 6.22 13.74
C LEU A 227 16.23 6.41 14.16
N HIS A 228 16.80 5.44 14.88
CA HIS A 228 18.22 5.39 15.29
C HIS A 228 18.77 6.73 15.80
N ILE A 229 18.01 7.40 16.67
CA ILE A 229 18.40 8.67 17.30
C ILE A 229 19.73 8.48 18.02
N GLY A 230 20.73 9.27 17.63
CA GLY A 230 22.10 9.19 18.16
C GLY A 230 23.13 8.78 17.11
N LEU A 231 22.71 8.16 16.00
CA LEU A 231 23.57 7.91 14.85
C LEU A 231 23.78 9.20 14.04
N GLU A 232 25.02 9.48 13.63
CA GLU A 232 25.40 10.73 12.94
C GLU A 232 24.65 10.90 11.60
N GLU A 233 24.68 9.86 10.75
CA GLU A 233 23.96 9.84 9.48
C GLU A 233 22.44 10.02 9.67
N ALA A 234 21.88 9.34 10.69
CA ALA A 234 20.47 9.45 11.03
C ALA A 234 20.09 10.87 11.48
N THR A 235 21.00 11.63 12.10
CA THR A 235 20.72 12.98 12.59
C THR A 235 20.46 13.97 11.45
N LEU A 236 21.28 13.93 10.40
CA LEU A 236 21.09 14.76 9.20
C LEU A 236 19.79 14.38 8.49
N ARG A 237 19.58 13.08 8.25
CA ARG A 237 18.39 12.55 7.58
C ARG A 237 17.10 12.78 8.37
N ARG A 238 17.13 12.69 9.69
CA ARG A 238 16.00 13.00 10.56
C ARG A 238 15.56 14.45 10.44
N SER A 239 16.49 15.39 10.30
CA SER A 239 16.15 16.80 10.10
C SER A 239 15.40 17.01 8.79
N TYR A 240 15.82 16.30 7.74
CA TYR A 240 15.11 16.28 6.46
C TYR A 240 13.75 15.58 6.57
N LEU A 241 13.68 14.39 7.18
CA LEU A 241 12.45 13.65 7.45
C LEU A 241 11.44 14.53 8.20
N LYS A 242 11.84 15.19 9.29
CA LYS A 242 10.97 16.12 10.05
C LYS A 242 10.40 17.22 9.14
N ARG A 243 11.22 17.81 8.27
CA ARG A 243 10.76 18.85 7.33
C ARG A 243 9.79 18.29 6.30
N HIS A 244 10.04 17.10 5.77
CA HIS A 244 9.15 16.41 4.85
C HIS A 244 7.80 16.06 5.52
N LEU A 245 7.86 15.49 6.72
CA LEU A 245 6.67 15.06 7.47
C LEU A 245 5.74 16.22 7.84
N ARG A 246 6.22 17.47 7.95
CA ARG A 246 5.32 18.63 8.13
C ARG A 246 4.26 18.77 7.03
N GLY A 247 4.53 18.31 5.81
CA GLY A 247 3.54 18.26 4.73
C GLY A 247 2.63 17.02 4.77
N VAL A 248 3.06 15.95 5.44
CA VAL A 248 2.34 14.67 5.52
C VAL A 248 1.42 14.62 6.74
N LEU A 249 1.90 15.11 7.90
CA LEU A 249 1.20 15.05 9.18
C LEU A 249 -0.22 15.64 9.17
N PRO A 250 -0.50 16.77 8.48
CA PRO A 250 -1.87 17.30 8.39
C PRO A 250 -2.85 16.39 7.62
N THR A 251 -2.34 15.35 6.95
CA THR A 251 -3.12 14.45 6.10
C THR A 251 -3.33 13.07 6.71
N VAL A 252 -2.88 12.86 7.95
CA VAL A 252 -2.98 11.59 8.68
C VAL A 252 -3.66 11.79 10.04
N ASP A 253 -4.36 10.76 10.50
CA ASP A 253 -5.16 10.76 11.72
C ASP A 253 -4.41 10.13 12.92
N ARG A 254 -3.41 9.27 12.63
CA ARG A 254 -2.51 8.67 13.63
C ARG A 254 -1.11 8.46 13.09
N VAL A 255 -0.17 8.34 14.03
CA VAL A 255 1.23 7.99 13.74
C VAL A 255 1.65 6.84 14.65
N ALA A 256 2.30 5.84 14.06
CA ALA A 256 2.89 4.70 14.76
C ALA A 256 4.38 4.60 14.44
N VAL A 257 5.20 4.34 15.47
CA VAL A 257 6.65 4.09 15.34
C VAL A 257 6.99 2.71 15.86
N THR A 258 7.46 1.82 14.98
CA THR A 258 7.70 0.41 15.30
C THR A 258 9.15 0.12 15.69
N GLY A 259 9.64 0.76 16.74
CA GLY A 259 10.92 0.44 17.41
C GLY A 259 12.18 1.03 16.79
N ASP A 260 13.29 0.75 17.46
CA ASP A 260 14.63 1.28 17.21
C ASP A 260 14.62 2.80 17.10
N LEU A 261 14.06 3.43 18.13
CA LEU A 261 14.00 4.88 18.27
C LEU A 261 15.39 5.46 18.49
N PHE A 262 16.21 4.78 19.28
CA PHE A 262 17.58 5.17 19.59
C PHE A 262 18.56 4.22 18.92
N ASP A 263 19.75 4.71 18.54
CA ASP A 263 20.88 3.83 18.25
C ASP A 263 21.42 3.23 19.55
N THR A 264 21.60 4.10 20.55
CA THR A 264 22.09 3.74 21.87
C THR A 264 21.46 4.66 22.93
N PRO A 265 20.56 4.18 23.80
CA PRO A 265 19.80 5.03 24.72
C PRO A 265 20.68 5.86 25.66
N SER A 266 20.35 7.15 25.81
CA SER A 266 20.92 8.08 26.80
C SER A 266 19.94 9.23 27.10
N GLU A 267 20.09 9.92 28.24
CA GLU A 267 19.23 11.06 28.62
C GLU A 267 19.23 12.18 27.58
N GLY A 268 20.40 12.50 27.00
CA GLY A 268 20.50 13.54 25.97
C GLY A 268 19.74 13.18 24.69
N LEU A 269 19.75 11.90 24.30
CA LEU A 269 19.00 11.43 23.15
C LEU A 269 17.51 11.34 23.42
N ARG A 270 17.11 11.03 24.67
CA ARG A 270 15.71 11.05 25.10
C ARG A 270 15.06 12.41 24.85
N ALA A 271 15.73 13.50 25.19
CA ALA A 271 15.21 14.85 24.91
C ALA A 271 14.95 15.08 23.40
N SER A 272 15.81 14.54 22.52
CA SER A 272 15.61 14.60 21.07
C SER A 272 14.40 13.79 20.60
N PHE A 273 14.13 12.65 21.23
CA PHE A 273 12.92 11.87 20.95
C PHE A 273 11.67 12.58 21.47
N ASP A 274 11.70 13.16 22.66
CA ASP A 274 10.57 13.91 23.20
C ASP A 274 10.26 15.18 22.39
N GLU A 275 11.26 15.80 21.76
CA GLU A 275 11.06 16.86 20.76
C GLU A 275 10.36 16.31 19.50
N PHE A 276 10.83 15.19 18.95
CA PHE A 276 10.21 14.56 17.79
C PHE A 276 8.74 14.16 18.08
N ARG A 277 8.49 13.54 19.23
CA ARG A 277 7.14 13.19 19.69
C ARG A 277 6.23 14.42 19.72
N ARG A 278 6.67 15.50 20.38
CA ARG A 278 5.87 16.74 20.48
C ARG A 278 5.53 17.30 19.10
N ASP A 279 6.49 17.38 18.19
CA ASP A 279 6.24 17.87 16.82
C ASP A 279 5.15 17.05 16.09
N VAL A 280 5.12 15.73 16.31
CA VAL A 280 4.11 14.84 15.73
C VAL A 280 2.76 15.02 16.42
N GLU A 281 2.73 14.96 17.75
CA GLU A 281 1.50 15.04 18.55
C GLU A 281 0.82 16.41 18.45
N ASP A 282 1.59 17.50 18.33
CA ASP A 282 1.07 18.84 18.08
C ASP A 282 0.39 18.94 16.70
N SER A 283 0.88 18.18 15.71
CA SER A 283 0.36 18.20 14.34
C SER A 283 -0.90 17.33 14.18
N THR A 284 -0.95 16.16 14.84
CA THR A 284 -2.08 15.23 14.72
C THR A 284 -3.11 15.38 15.84
N THR A 285 -2.80 16.13 16.90
CA THR A 285 -3.60 16.26 18.14
C THR A 285 -3.81 14.96 18.90
N LYS A 286 -2.97 13.95 18.62
CA LYS A 286 -3.13 12.58 19.10
C LYS A 286 -1.77 12.04 19.52
N ARG A 287 -1.77 11.24 20.58
CA ARG A 287 -0.56 10.62 21.13
C ARG A 287 0.13 9.73 20.09
N LEU A 288 1.46 9.78 20.07
CA LEU A 288 2.29 8.93 19.22
C LEU A 288 2.24 7.49 19.69
N LEU A 289 1.82 6.56 18.83
CA LEU A 289 1.88 5.13 19.11
C LEU A 289 3.33 4.65 18.93
N VAL A 290 3.85 3.94 19.91
CA VAL A 290 5.25 3.50 19.94
C VAL A 290 5.34 2.08 20.44
N VAL A 291 6.21 1.27 19.85
CA VAL A 291 6.70 0.02 20.46
C VAL A 291 8.22 0.06 20.54
N PRO A 292 8.84 -0.52 21.58
CA PRO A 292 10.29 -0.60 21.68
C PRO A 292 10.88 -1.57 20.64
N GLY A 293 12.04 -1.21 20.10
CA GLY A 293 12.93 -2.12 19.37
C GLY A 293 14.06 -2.66 20.22
N ASN A 294 15.01 -3.36 19.61
CA ASN A 294 16.12 -3.98 20.34
C ASN A 294 17.19 -2.95 20.74
N HIS A 295 17.35 -1.85 20.00
CA HIS A 295 18.25 -0.77 20.40
C HIS A 295 17.67 0.09 21.53
N ASP A 296 16.35 0.08 21.73
CA ASP A 296 15.68 0.87 22.78
C ASP A 296 15.82 0.25 24.19
N VAL A 297 16.26 -1.02 24.24
CA VAL A 297 16.42 -1.85 25.44
C VAL A 297 17.89 -2.22 25.59
N ARG A 298 18.52 -1.85 26.71
CA ARG A 298 19.87 -2.32 27.06
C ARG A 298 19.78 -3.44 28.09
N VAL A 299 20.33 -4.63 27.80
CA VAL A 299 20.83 -5.58 28.82
C VAL A 299 22.28 -5.92 28.45
N LYS A 300 23.21 -5.74 29.40
CA LYS A 300 24.57 -6.28 29.29
C LYS A 300 24.93 -7.01 30.59
N GLY A 301 25.14 -8.33 30.50
CA GLY A 301 26.07 -9.11 31.31
C GLY A 301 27.18 -9.63 30.38
N ASN A 302 28.45 -9.64 30.74
CA ASN A 302 29.00 -10.40 31.87
C ASN A 302 29.65 -9.52 32.93
N ALA A 303 29.20 -9.67 34.17
CA ALA A 303 29.90 -9.17 35.35
C ALA A 303 31.17 -10.01 35.59
N LEU A 304 32.35 -9.45 35.31
CA LEU A 304 33.59 -9.92 35.91
C LEU A 304 33.92 -9.03 37.12
N GLY A 305 33.52 -9.47 38.30
CA GLY A 305 33.87 -8.84 39.58
C GLY A 305 32.79 -7.95 40.20
N ARG A 306 32.85 -7.81 41.53
CA ARG A 306 31.87 -7.13 42.41
C ARG A 306 31.79 -5.60 42.24
N ILE A 307 32.05 -5.05 41.06
CA ILE A 307 31.97 -3.60 40.79
C ILE A 307 31.26 -3.41 39.44
N GLY A 308 29.99 -3.04 39.50
CA GLY A 308 29.17 -2.72 38.32
C GLY A 308 27.77 -3.28 38.47
N ARG A 309 26.84 -2.50 39.02
CA ARG A 309 25.41 -2.81 38.88
C ARG A 309 25.10 -2.83 37.39
N ALA A 310 24.59 -3.94 36.89
CA ALA A 310 23.98 -4.03 35.57
C ALA A 310 22.82 -3.04 35.52
N ALA A 311 23.00 -1.92 34.81
CA ALA A 311 21.91 -1.02 34.52
C ALA A 311 21.27 -1.50 33.22
N GLU A 312 20.16 -2.23 33.34
CA GLU A 312 19.22 -2.36 32.24
C GLU A 312 18.61 -0.97 32.00
N TYR A 313 18.97 -0.34 30.89
CA TYR A 313 18.33 0.90 30.46
C TYR A 313 17.22 0.49 29.50
N VAL A 314 16.01 0.32 30.05
CA VAL A 314 14.79 0.39 29.25
C VAL A 314 14.43 1.86 29.21
N THR A 315 14.36 2.47 28.02
CA THR A 315 13.84 3.83 27.92
C THR A 315 12.37 3.80 28.32
N ASP A 316 11.94 4.66 29.25
CA ASP A 316 10.51 4.85 29.52
C ASP A 316 9.86 5.54 28.32
N LEU A 317 9.47 4.75 27.32
CA LEU A 317 8.95 5.25 26.06
C LEU A 317 7.52 5.76 26.18
N ASP A 318 6.86 5.67 27.35
CA ASP A 318 5.43 5.92 27.48
C ASP A 318 4.64 5.25 26.33
N TRP A 319 4.75 3.92 26.25
CA TRP A 319 4.01 3.11 25.28
C TRP A 319 2.88 2.36 25.96
N SER A 320 1.78 2.12 25.25
CA SER A 320 0.57 1.50 25.81
C SER A 320 0.31 0.12 25.20
N PRO A 321 0.02 -0.93 26.01
CA PRO A 321 -0.26 -2.28 25.52
C PRO A 321 -1.44 -2.38 24.55
N ILE A 322 -2.46 -1.55 24.78
CA ILE A 322 -3.62 -1.40 23.91
C ILE A 322 -3.97 0.08 23.81
N GLU A 323 -4.36 0.54 22.62
CA GLU A 323 -4.98 1.86 22.40
C GLU A 323 -6.27 1.63 21.61
N VAL A 324 -7.39 2.16 22.10
CA VAL A 324 -8.66 2.21 21.37
C VAL A 324 -8.83 3.60 20.80
N ASP A 325 -9.08 3.68 19.49
CA ASP A 325 -9.23 4.93 18.77
C ASP A 325 -10.58 5.01 18.08
N ASP A 326 -11.54 5.67 18.74
CA ASP A 326 -12.92 5.79 18.26
C ASP A 326 -13.05 6.60 16.96
N ASP A 327 -12.12 7.54 16.71
CA ASP A 327 -12.15 8.36 15.51
C ASP A 327 -11.73 7.56 14.27
N ILE A 328 -10.70 6.70 14.41
CA ILE A 328 -10.30 5.78 13.35
C ILE A 328 -11.18 4.51 13.31
N GLN A 329 -11.89 4.23 14.41
CA GLN A 329 -12.56 2.94 14.66
C GLN A 329 -11.57 1.78 14.59
N ALA A 330 -10.43 1.92 15.29
CA ALA A 330 -9.37 0.92 15.33
C ALA A 330 -8.90 0.62 16.77
N VAL A 331 -8.37 -0.58 16.95
CA VAL A 331 -7.70 -1.02 18.18
C VAL A 331 -6.28 -1.42 17.86
N PHE A 332 -5.32 -0.80 18.55
CA PHE A 332 -3.90 -1.05 18.38
C PHE A 332 -3.39 -1.94 19.52
N TYR A 333 -2.85 -3.11 19.18
CA TYR A 333 -2.20 -4.02 20.10
C TYR A 333 -0.68 -3.86 20.01
N SER A 334 -0.08 -3.24 21.01
CA SER A 334 1.37 -2.99 21.02
C SER A 334 2.10 -4.13 21.70
N PHE A 335 3.18 -4.63 21.10
CA PHE A 335 4.00 -5.71 21.65
C PHE A 335 5.47 -5.31 21.77
N ASN A 336 6.08 -5.62 22.92
CA ASN A 336 7.51 -5.51 23.09
C ASN A 336 8.15 -6.85 22.69
N SER A 337 8.66 -6.92 21.45
CA SER A 337 9.34 -8.12 20.96
C SER A 337 10.79 -8.25 21.43
N SER A 338 11.32 -7.26 22.16
CA SER A 338 12.67 -7.27 22.72
C SER A 338 12.73 -7.80 24.16
N GLU A 339 11.59 -8.18 24.76
CA GLU A 339 11.51 -8.58 26.19
C GLU A 339 12.13 -9.96 26.47
N SER A 340 12.07 -10.90 25.53
CA SER A 340 12.32 -12.32 25.82
C SER A 340 13.07 -13.09 24.74
N GLY A 341 14.06 -12.48 24.08
CA GLY A 341 14.90 -13.13 23.07
C GLY A 341 16.35 -12.62 23.04
N ASP A 342 17.19 -13.26 22.23
CA ASP A 342 18.58 -12.86 21.98
C ASP A 342 18.61 -11.58 21.12
N PHE A 343 18.28 -10.41 21.69
CA PHE A 343 18.29 -9.03 21.12
C PHE A 343 17.97 -8.83 19.63
N ALA A 344 18.74 -9.43 18.72
CA ALA A 344 18.43 -9.58 17.30
C ALA A 344 17.30 -10.58 17.00
N ARG A 345 16.94 -11.45 17.95
CA ARG A 345 15.81 -12.38 17.87
C ARG A 345 14.66 -11.85 18.72
N GLY A 346 13.57 -11.50 18.06
CA GLY A 346 12.37 -11.02 18.74
C GLY A 346 11.49 -12.15 19.25
N CYS A 347 10.73 -11.92 20.32
CA CYS A 347 9.71 -12.86 20.81
C CYS A 347 8.54 -12.12 21.47
N VAL A 348 7.31 -12.59 21.25
CA VAL A 348 6.13 -12.13 21.98
C VAL A 348 5.64 -13.24 22.92
N SER A 349 5.82 -13.00 24.22
CA SER A 349 5.48 -13.99 25.24
C SER A 349 3.97 -14.26 25.33
N LYS A 350 3.61 -15.46 25.81
CA LYS A 350 2.21 -15.81 26.13
C LYS A 350 1.60 -14.81 27.14
N ARG A 351 2.41 -14.29 28.07
CA ARG A 351 1.98 -13.29 29.05
C ARG A 351 1.51 -12.00 28.36
N GLN A 352 2.30 -11.46 27.43
CA GLN A 352 1.90 -10.27 26.68
C GLN A 352 0.59 -10.52 25.92
N ARG A 353 0.47 -11.65 25.22
CA ARG A 353 -0.76 -12.02 24.48
C ARG A 353 -2.00 -12.12 25.39
N LEU A 354 -1.88 -12.70 26.58
CA LEU A 354 -2.98 -12.78 27.55
C LEU A 354 -3.34 -11.41 28.13
N ASP A 355 -2.35 -10.56 28.45
CA ASP A 355 -2.59 -9.20 28.93
C ASP A 355 -3.30 -8.33 27.89
N ARG A 356 -2.92 -8.42 26.61
CA ARG A 356 -3.63 -7.71 25.51
C ARG A 356 -5.05 -8.26 25.35
N ALA A 357 -5.20 -9.56 25.55
CA ALA A 357 -6.48 -10.21 25.46
C ALA A 357 -7.45 -9.69 26.52
N GLU A 358 -7.04 -9.72 27.78
CA GLU A 358 -7.79 -9.23 28.94
C GLU A 358 -8.19 -7.75 28.80
N ARG A 359 -7.23 -6.88 28.44
CA ARG A 359 -7.50 -5.44 28.27
C ARG A 359 -8.50 -5.13 27.16
N PHE A 360 -8.49 -5.94 26.09
CA PHE A 360 -9.48 -5.79 25.03
C PHE A 360 -10.88 -6.22 25.50
N GLU A 361 -11.00 -7.34 26.21
CA GLU A 361 -12.30 -7.75 26.78
C GLU A 361 -12.83 -6.68 27.74
N ASP A 362 -11.97 -6.07 28.56
CA ASP A 362 -12.32 -4.96 29.43
C ASP A 362 -12.79 -3.72 28.66
N ALA A 363 -12.19 -3.42 27.50
CA ALA A 363 -12.61 -2.32 26.64
C ALA A 363 -13.98 -2.60 26.01
N VAL A 364 -14.19 -3.80 25.48
CA VAL A 364 -15.47 -4.24 24.90
C VAL A 364 -16.59 -4.30 25.95
N ALA A 365 -16.26 -4.69 27.18
CA ALA A 365 -17.23 -4.70 28.28
C ALA A 365 -17.69 -3.30 28.69
N ARG A 366 -16.85 -2.27 28.49
CA ARG A 366 -17.20 -0.86 28.74
C ARG A 366 -17.96 -0.25 27.57
N ASP A 367 -17.57 -0.59 26.35
CA ASP A 367 -18.24 -0.18 25.11
C ASP A 367 -18.23 -1.32 24.10
N ASN A 368 -19.40 -1.86 23.81
CA ASN A 368 -19.56 -2.99 22.90
C ASN A 368 -19.21 -2.65 21.45
N HIS A 369 -19.23 -1.37 21.07
CA HIS A 369 -18.89 -0.93 19.71
C HIS A 369 -17.42 -1.18 19.39
N VAL A 370 -16.54 -1.17 20.39
CA VAL A 370 -15.10 -1.48 20.26
C VAL A 370 -14.88 -2.86 19.65
N GLY A 371 -15.76 -3.83 19.93
CA GLY A 371 -15.67 -5.18 19.34
C GLY A 371 -15.81 -5.21 17.82
N SER A 372 -16.33 -4.14 17.22
CA SER A 372 -16.49 -4.00 15.78
C SER A 372 -15.34 -3.24 15.10
N TYR A 373 -14.37 -2.71 15.86
CA TYR A 373 -13.27 -1.91 15.31
C TYR A 373 -12.25 -2.75 14.54
N PHE A 374 -11.44 -2.08 13.72
CA PHE A 374 -10.35 -2.72 12.99
C PHE A 374 -9.15 -2.97 13.91
N ASN A 375 -8.72 -4.24 14.00
CA ASN A 375 -7.64 -4.66 14.90
C ASN A 375 -6.28 -4.62 14.19
N ILE A 376 -5.33 -3.86 14.75
CA ILE A 376 -3.96 -3.68 14.24
C ILE A 376 -2.97 -4.08 15.32
N ALA A 377 -1.97 -4.91 15.01
CA ALA A 377 -0.86 -5.19 15.93
C ALA A 377 0.39 -4.39 15.55
N LEU A 378 1.10 -3.87 16.55
CA LEU A 378 2.37 -3.17 16.42
C LEU A 378 3.47 -4.00 17.09
N VAL A 379 4.56 -4.27 16.37
CA VAL A 379 5.70 -5.02 16.90
C VAL A 379 6.98 -4.60 16.19
N HIS A 380 8.15 -4.58 16.84
CA HIS A 380 9.38 -4.19 16.14
C HIS A 380 9.93 -5.29 15.21
N HIS A 381 10.26 -6.46 15.78
CA HIS A 381 10.78 -7.59 15.03
C HIS A 381 9.74 -8.19 14.07
N HIS A 382 10.16 -8.45 12.84
CA HIS A 382 9.36 -9.09 11.78
C HIS A 382 8.88 -10.52 12.14
N PRO A 383 7.57 -10.82 12.12
CA PRO A 383 7.03 -12.14 12.52
C PRO A 383 6.92 -13.15 11.36
N VAL A 384 7.53 -12.90 10.20
CA VAL A 384 7.45 -13.76 9.00
C VAL A 384 8.81 -13.95 8.37
N SER A 385 9.11 -15.14 7.85
CA SER A 385 10.39 -15.39 7.17
C SER A 385 10.47 -14.62 5.84
N TYR A 386 11.53 -13.83 5.63
CA TYR A 386 11.79 -13.11 4.37
C TYR A 386 12.10 -14.04 3.18
N GLY A 387 12.47 -15.30 3.44
CA GLY A 387 12.64 -16.34 2.41
C GLY A 387 11.33 -16.87 1.80
N SER A 388 10.17 -16.38 2.27
CA SER A 388 8.90 -16.52 1.55
C SER A 388 9.04 -15.75 0.24
N GLN A 389 8.88 -16.40 -0.91
CA GLN A 389 9.16 -15.80 -2.23
C GLN A 389 8.70 -14.34 -2.30
N PRO A 390 9.58 -13.36 -2.60
CA PRO A 390 9.22 -11.96 -2.65
C PRO A 390 8.05 -11.79 -3.62
N THR A 391 6.90 -11.42 -3.08
CA THR A 391 5.65 -11.31 -3.83
C THR A 391 5.62 -10.03 -4.65
N ALA A 392 6.45 -9.05 -4.31
CA ALA A 392 6.52 -7.75 -4.96
C ALA A 392 7.68 -7.64 -5.96
N LEU A 393 7.43 -7.04 -7.12
CA LEU A 393 8.48 -6.65 -8.09
C LEU A 393 9.54 -5.72 -7.45
N TYR A 394 9.13 -4.85 -6.52
CA TYR A 394 10.04 -3.96 -5.79
C TYR A 394 10.97 -4.70 -4.81
N GLU A 395 10.50 -5.74 -4.14
CA GLU A 395 11.35 -6.60 -3.29
C GLU A 395 12.42 -7.31 -4.13
N ARG A 396 12.10 -7.73 -5.37
CA ARG A 396 13.09 -8.27 -6.32
C ARG A 396 14.14 -7.23 -6.73
N LEU A 397 13.73 -5.98 -6.89
CA LEU A 397 14.65 -4.86 -7.19
C LEU A 397 15.55 -4.54 -5.98
N LEU A 398 15.01 -4.59 -4.76
CA LEU A 398 15.74 -4.36 -3.51
C LEU A 398 16.59 -5.55 -3.05
N ALA A 399 16.26 -6.79 -3.46
CA ALA A 399 17.03 -7.99 -3.13
C ALA A 399 18.49 -7.91 -3.56
N ARG A 400 18.82 -7.02 -4.51
CA ARG A 400 20.20 -6.67 -4.90
C ARG A 400 21.03 -6.03 -3.79
N PHE A 401 20.40 -5.50 -2.74
CA PHE A 401 21.07 -4.84 -1.62
C PHE A 401 21.31 -5.74 -0.41
N GLY A 402 20.98 -7.04 -0.48
CA GLY A 402 21.43 -8.12 0.41
C GLY A 402 21.09 -8.01 1.92
N GLY A 403 20.73 -9.14 2.53
CA GLY A 403 20.63 -9.31 3.99
C GLY A 403 20.56 -10.79 4.35
N ASP A 404 21.44 -11.23 5.25
CA ASP A 404 21.63 -12.65 5.62
C ASP A 404 20.46 -13.17 6.49
N GLU A 405 19.80 -14.25 6.05
CA GLU A 405 18.47 -14.67 6.56
C GLU A 405 18.49 -15.52 7.83
N ARG A 406 19.66 -16.00 8.29
CA ARG A 406 19.71 -17.11 9.27
C ARG A 406 19.85 -16.73 10.74
N PHE A 407 20.08 -15.46 11.07
CA PHE A 407 20.42 -15.05 12.45
C PHE A 407 19.38 -14.16 13.16
N ILE A 408 18.33 -13.74 12.45
CA ILE A 408 17.36 -12.76 12.91
C ILE A 408 15.96 -13.40 12.82
N ALA A 409 15.65 -14.36 13.69
CA ALA A 409 14.36 -15.07 13.66
C ALA A 409 13.45 -14.56 14.77
N PHE A 410 12.16 -14.42 14.47
CA PHE A 410 11.12 -14.17 15.47
C PHE A 410 10.74 -15.50 16.12
N GLU A 411 11.12 -15.66 17.39
CA GLU A 411 10.83 -16.85 18.18
C GLU A 411 9.34 -16.87 18.58
N GLY A 412 8.65 -17.95 18.21
CA GLY A 412 7.22 -18.10 18.44
C GLY A 412 6.34 -17.32 17.44
N ALA A 413 6.84 -17.10 16.22
CA ALA A 413 6.13 -16.39 15.16
C ALA A 413 4.76 -17.03 14.86
N GLU A 414 4.68 -18.36 14.77
CA GLU A 414 3.43 -19.07 14.49
C GLU A 414 2.39 -18.85 15.58
N GLU A 415 2.77 -18.88 16.86
CA GLU A 415 1.86 -18.66 17.98
C GLU A 415 1.42 -17.20 18.09
N PHE A 416 2.29 -16.25 17.70
CA PHE A 416 1.94 -14.84 17.62
C PHE A 416 0.93 -14.60 16.49
N LEU A 417 1.23 -15.05 15.28
CA LEU A 417 0.34 -14.89 14.12
C LEU A 417 -0.99 -15.61 14.35
N SER A 418 -0.98 -16.81 14.92
CA SER A 418 -2.20 -17.54 15.30
C SER A 418 -3.05 -16.77 16.31
N TRP A 419 -2.42 -16.10 17.27
CA TRP A 419 -3.13 -15.23 18.20
C TRP A 419 -3.73 -14.01 17.48
N CYS A 420 -2.99 -13.38 16.57
CA CYS A 420 -3.49 -12.28 15.75
C CYS A 420 -4.73 -12.70 14.96
N MET A 421 -4.67 -13.82 14.26
CA MET A 421 -5.82 -14.35 13.51
C MET A 421 -7.00 -14.69 14.42
N GLY A 422 -6.77 -15.34 15.57
CA GLY A 422 -7.82 -15.64 16.54
C GLY A 422 -8.48 -14.41 17.17
N ARG A 423 -7.83 -13.23 17.07
CA ARG A 423 -8.36 -11.92 17.49
C ARG A 423 -8.80 -11.06 16.31
N ASN A 424 -8.92 -11.62 15.10
CA ASN A 424 -9.28 -10.89 13.88
C ASN A 424 -8.38 -9.66 13.62
N VAL A 425 -7.10 -9.74 13.99
CA VAL A 425 -6.10 -8.73 13.63
C VAL A 425 -5.85 -8.85 12.13
N GLY A 426 -6.31 -7.85 11.37
CA GLY A 426 -6.16 -7.83 9.91
C GLY A 426 -4.78 -7.36 9.44
N LEU A 427 -4.07 -6.61 10.29
CA LEU A 427 -2.83 -5.93 9.94
C LEU A 427 -1.82 -5.96 11.11
N VAL A 428 -0.58 -6.35 10.81
CA VAL A 428 0.58 -6.24 11.71
C VAL A 428 1.58 -5.26 11.10
N LEU A 429 1.93 -4.20 11.83
CA LEU A 429 2.96 -3.23 11.46
C LEU A 429 4.26 -3.55 12.19
N HIS A 430 5.38 -3.58 11.46
CA HIS A 430 6.70 -3.82 12.03
C HIS A 430 7.87 -3.07 11.40
N GLY A 431 9.07 -3.26 11.94
CA GLY A 431 10.33 -2.63 11.54
C GLY A 431 11.50 -3.61 11.41
N HIS A 432 12.67 -3.20 11.92
CA HIS A 432 13.88 -4.00 12.19
C HIS A 432 14.75 -4.38 10.99
N LYS A 433 14.14 -4.66 9.83
CA LYS A 433 14.89 -5.07 8.63
C LYS A 433 15.39 -3.91 7.78
N HIS A 434 14.99 -2.69 8.12
CA HIS A 434 15.31 -1.45 7.41
C HIS A 434 14.86 -1.40 5.93
N ILE A 435 14.13 -2.41 5.46
CA ILE A 435 13.56 -2.47 4.12
C ILE A 435 12.04 -2.63 4.20
N PRO A 436 11.28 -1.96 3.32
CA PRO A 436 9.85 -2.18 3.18
C PRO A 436 9.56 -3.64 2.85
N HIS A 437 8.54 -4.21 3.47
CA HIS A 437 8.16 -5.60 3.24
C HIS A 437 6.65 -5.79 3.35
N LEU A 438 6.11 -6.69 2.55
CA LEU A 438 4.72 -7.09 2.63
C LEU A 438 4.57 -8.61 2.51
N SER A 439 3.87 -9.21 3.46
CA SER A 439 3.53 -10.63 3.42
C SER A 439 2.12 -10.86 3.94
N THR A 440 1.40 -11.81 3.35
CA THR A 440 0.10 -12.26 3.86
C THR A 440 0.19 -13.72 4.25
N VAL A 441 -0.13 -14.02 5.50
CA VAL A 441 -0.10 -15.37 6.05
C VAL A 441 -1.53 -15.91 6.08
N ARG A 442 -1.75 -17.07 5.44
CA ARG A 442 -3.05 -17.74 5.30
C ARG A 442 -2.95 -19.22 5.67
N PRO A 443 -3.08 -19.59 6.96
CA PRO A 443 -3.08 -21.00 7.33
C PRO A 443 -4.37 -21.72 6.93
N THR A 444 -5.51 -21.01 6.85
CA THR A 444 -6.81 -21.53 6.42
C THR A 444 -7.46 -20.57 5.41
N ALA A 445 -8.54 -21.01 4.76
CA ALA A 445 -9.28 -20.16 3.82
C ALA A 445 -9.90 -18.93 4.51
N ASP A 446 -10.34 -19.07 5.76
CA ASP A 446 -11.10 -18.05 6.49
C ASP A 446 -10.26 -17.24 7.49
N ALA A 447 -8.95 -17.50 7.59
CA ALA A 447 -8.09 -16.81 8.54
C ALA A 447 -6.84 -16.31 7.82
N GLU A 448 -6.64 -15.00 7.89
CA GLU A 448 -5.45 -14.38 7.34
C GLU A 448 -5.02 -13.17 8.14
N VAL A 449 -3.72 -12.90 8.08
CA VAL A 449 -3.14 -11.69 8.65
C VAL A 449 -2.10 -11.16 7.66
N THR A 450 -2.16 -9.86 7.39
CA THR A 450 -1.14 -9.19 6.59
C THR A 450 -0.13 -8.52 7.50
N VAL A 451 1.14 -8.68 7.14
CA VAL A 451 2.30 -8.15 7.85
C VAL A 451 2.99 -7.14 6.95
N VAL A 452 3.10 -5.90 7.42
CA VAL A 452 3.73 -4.76 6.75
C VAL A 452 4.95 -4.33 7.54
N GLY A 453 6.12 -4.43 6.91
CA GLY A 453 7.36 -3.90 7.44
C GLY A 453 7.64 -2.52 6.87
N CYS A 454 7.83 -1.54 7.74
CA CYS A 454 8.35 -0.23 7.35
C CYS A 454 9.87 -0.34 7.17
N GLY A 455 10.40 0.26 6.11
CA GLY A 455 11.84 0.48 6.00
C GLY A 455 12.34 1.47 7.05
N SER A 456 13.65 1.71 7.12
CA SER A 456 14.16 2.70 8.07
C SER A 456 13.77 4.12 7.65
N SER A 457 13.11 4.87 8.53
CA SER A 457 12.70 6.24 8.23
C SER A 457 13.86 7.23 8.08
N VAL A 458 15.04 6.86 8.56
CA VAL A 458 16.29 7.60 8.38
C VAL A 458 17.29 6.86 7.49
N GLY A 459 16.90 5.74 6.87
CA GLY A 459 17.78 4.97 5.99
C GLY A 459 19.00 4.39 6.71
N ALA A 460 18.84 3.91 7.94
CA ALA A 460 19.90 3.29 8.71
C ALA A 460 20.64 2.21 7.88
N GLU A 461 21.95 2.07 8.11
CA GLU A 461 22.83 1.15 7.39
C GLU A 461 22.92 1.41 5.87
N GLY A 462 22.81 2.68 5.46
CA GLY A 462 22.91 3.08 4.06
C GLY A 462 21.72 2.64 3.19
N LYS A 463 20.60 2.24 3.80
CA LYS A 463 19.35 1.92 3.11
C LYS A 463 18.59 3.19 2.73
N PRO A 464 17.61 3.12 1.81
CA PRO A 464 16.71 4.24 1.52
C PRO A 464 15.99 4.76 2.77
N MET A 465 15.66 6.06 2.81
CA MET A 465 14.74 6.57 3.84
C MET A 465 13.31 6.19 3.46
N CYS A 466 12.55 5.60 4.38
CA CYS A 466 11.24 5.04 4.11
C CYS A 466 10.16 5.46 5.12
N TYR A 467 8.93 5.65 4.66
CA TYR A 467 7.76 5.62 5.53
C TYR A 467 6.59 5.02 4.77
N ASP A 468 5.63 4.50 5.53
CA ASP A 468 4.42 3.94 4.97
C ASP A 468 3.20 4.76 5.40
N VAL A 469 2.18 4.79 4.54
CA VAL A 469 0.87 5.33 4.91
C VAL A 469 -0.19 4.27 4.69
N VAL A 470 -0.80 3.84 5.79
CA VAL A 470 -1.94 2.94 5.75
C VAL A 470 -3.20 3.78 5.63
N SER A 471 -4.06 3.49 4.66
CA SER A 471 -5.38 4.12 4.55
C SER A 471 -6.44 3.07 4.86
N ILE A 472 -7.47 3.43 5.64
CA ILE A 472 -8.53 2.54 6.10
C ILE A 472 -9.86 3.25 5.83
N ASP A 473 -10.81 2.53 5.25
CA ASP A 473 -12.22 2.90 5.26
C ASP A 473 -12.87 2.30 6.52
N PRO A 474 -13.28 3.11 7.52
CA PRO A 474 -13.87 2.59 8.76
C PRO A 474 -15.16 1.80 8.53
N ALA A 475 -15.94 2.13 7.49
CA ALA A 475 -17.23 1.51 7.23
C ALA A 475 -17.06 0.10 6.65
N THR A 476 -16.15 -0.07 5.69
CA THR A 476 -15.93 -1.35 5.00
C THR A 476 -14.76 -2.14 5.57
N LYS A 477 -13.93 -1.52 6.42
CA LYS A 477 -12.65 -2.04 6.94
C LYS A 477 -11.64 -2.39 5.84
N ARG A 478 -11.88 -1.91 4.62
CA ARG A 478 -10.93 -2.03 3.52
C ARG A 478 -9.79 -1.09 3.77
N TRP A 479 -8.61 -1.55 3.41
CA TRP A 479 -7.41 -0.80 3.67
C TRP A 479 -6.39 -0.95 2.55
N SER A 480 -5.42 -0.07 2.56
CA SER A 480 -4.28 -0.10 1.66
C SER A 480 -3.03 0.32 2.42
N VAL A 481 -1.87 0.08 1.81
CA VAL A 481 -0.62 0.70 2.26
C VAL A 481 0.11 1.32 1.07
N SER A 482 0.62 2.53 1.28
CA SER A 482 1.44 3.29 0.34
C SER A 482 2.87 3.38 0.85
N PHE A 483 3.84 2.88 0.08
CA PHE A 483 5.25 2.83 0.44
C PHE A 483 6.02 4.01 -0.18
N HIS A 484 6.59 4.88 0.65
CA HIS A 484 7.26 6.11 0.22
C HIS A 484 8.75 6.09 0.53
N HIS A 485 9.60 6.21 -0.48
CA HIS A 485 11.06 6.17 -0.30
C HIS A 485 11.77 7.38 -0.91
N ASP A 486 12.81 7.82 -0.23
CA ASP A 486 13.95 8.53 -0.85
C ASP A 486 15.01 7.47 -1.16
N GLU A 487 15.01 6.98 -2.41
CA GLU A 487 15.82 5.82 -2.85
C GLU A 487 17.32 6.00 -2.61
N ARG A 488 17.81 7.24 -2.63
CA ARG A 488 19.24 7.56 -2.47
C ARG A 488 19.60 7.91 -1.04
N GLY A 489 18.61 8.22 -0.20
CA GLY A 489 18.87 8.70 1.15
C GLY A 489 19.60 10.06 1.18
N ASP A 490 19.60 10.80 0.08
CA ASP A 490 20.38 12.04 -0.10
C ASP A 490 19.53 13.32 -0.01
N GLY A 491 18.22 13.17 0.22
CA GLY A 491 17.28 14.28 0.26
C GLY A 491 16.72 14.67 -1.11
N SER A 492 16.90 13.84 -2.14
CA SER A 492 16.35 14.08 -3.48
C SER A 492 14.83 14.00 -3.56
N GLY A 493 14.16 13.50 -2.52
CA GLY A 493 12.70 13.54 -2.39
C GLY A 493 12.09 12.18 -2.13
N PHE A 494 11.18 12.11 -1.15
CA PHE A 494 10.32 10.93 -0.99
C PHE A 494 9.34 10.82 -2.15
N ARG A 495 9.30 9.65 -2.78
CA ARG A 495 8.36 9.32 -3.85
C ARG A 495 7.54 8.11 -3.46
N LEU A 496 6.28 8.09 -3.87
CA LEU A 496 5.45 6.88 -3.78
C LEU A 496 6.01 5.84 -4.75
N GLN A 497 6.45 4.71 -4.22
CA GLN A 497 7.11 3.65 -4.99
C GLN A 497 6.15 2.49 -5.30
N ASN A 498 5.34 2.13 -4.32
CA ASN A 498 4.44 0.99 -4.39
C ASN A 498 3.17 1.29 -3.60
N VAL A 499 2.06 0.70 -4.03
CA VAL A 499 0.84 0.59 -3.22
C VAL A 499 0.41 -0.86 -3.14
N ALA A 500 -0.07 -1.29 -1.99
CA ALA A 500 -0.76 -2.56 -1.84
C ALA A 500 -2.21 -2.30 -1.44
N LEU A 501 -3.15 -2.91 -2.16
CA LEU A 501 -4.58 -2.66 -2.03
C LEU A 501 -5.30 -3.92 -1.54
N ASP A 502 -6.18 -3.77 -0.54
CA ASP A 502 -7.12 -4.81 -0.17
C ASP A 502 -8.30 -4.85 -1.15
N LEU A 503 -8.13 -5.67 -2.18
CA LEU A 503 -9.15 -5.95 -3.20
C LEU A 503 -9.73 -7.36 -3.02
N ARG A 504 -9.68 -7.89 -1.80
CA ARG A 504 -10.28 -9.19 -1.50
C ARG A 504 -11.80 -9.04 -1.46
N THR A 505 -12.51 -10.09 -1.84
CA THR A 505 -13.96 -10.15 -1.71
C THR A 505 -14.33 -10.49 -0.27
N PRO A 506 -15.42 -9.95 0.31
CA PRO A 506 -15.91 -10.42 1.61
C PRO A 506 -16.18 -11.93 1.54
N SER A 507 -15.78 -12.65 2.57
CA SER A 507 -16.08 -14.08 2.76
C SER A 507 -17.53 -14.31 3.15
#